data_AF-A0A961R069-F1
#
_entry.id   AF-A0A961R069-F1
#
_cell.length_a   1.000
_cell.length_b   1.000
_cell.length_c   1.000
_cell.angle_alpha   90.00
_cell.angle_beta   90.00
_cell.angle_gamma   90.00
#
_symmetry.space_group_name_H-M   'P 1'
#
loop_
_entity.id
_entity.type
_entity.pdbx_description
1 polymer ?
#
loop_
_entity_poly.entity_id
_entity_poly.type
_entity_poly.pdbx_seq_one_letter_code
_entity_poly.pdbx_strand_id
1 'polypeptide(L)'
;MTLSRREGVDIRPTLLRVLTDLYVQSPAHSDDEQRHYVELASRLIDQVDDATRAAVRARLAIYPQTPAEIAAKLGLAAGEIDAQVSPPTSGVPADTPEAAPASPPRPPMLPDDVARISDLFFAADARGRAEIIDGLAECSLRPSPAVPAERVKRAIQILEMAAFSADADNFMLELGDALVLPERITAQVVNDPGGEPLACALKALGMAADTFQRILLFLNPEIGSSVTTVYRLSRLYDRLNPRSARILIAAWRGAALAAPRGKHRPLLHDDERHRARGNTSKPAADFQRPATIANTPPKASGIGE
;
A
#
# COMPACT_ATOMS: atom_id res chain seq x y z
N MET A 1 -50.13 5.02 -14.17
CA MET A 1 -49.03 5.59 -13.35
C MET A 1 -47.71 5.18 -13.99
N THR A 2 -46.89 6.14 -14.45
CA THR A 2 -45.65 5.84 -15.20
C THR A 2 -44.59 6.93 -15.01
N LEU A 3 -43.98 7.02 -13.82
CA LEU A 3 -42.74 7.80 -13.63
C LEU A 3 -41.48 7.01 -14.04
N SER A 4 -41.58 5.68 -14.17
CA SER A 4 -40.46 4.74 -14.38
C SER A 4 -39.75 4.82 -15.74
N ARG A 5 -40.10 5.79 -16.59
CA ARG A 5 -39.44 6.07 -17.87
C ARG A 5 -39.28 7.57 -18.09
N ARG A 6 -38.33 8.19 -17.39
CA ARG A 6 -37.66 9.39 -17.91
C ARG A 6 -36.45 8.93 -18.73
N GLU A 7 -36.21 9.59 -19.86
CA GLU A 7 -34.99 9.46 -20.68
C GLU A 7 -34.65 8.05 -21.25
N GLY A 8 -35.57 7.09 -21.18
CA GLY A 8 -35.44 5.78 -21.85
C GLY A 8 -34.55 4.76 -21.13
N VAL A 9 -33.79 5.20 -20.11
CA VAL A 9 -33.07 4.32 -19.18
C VAL A 9 -34.07 3.77 -18.15
N ASP A 10 -33.97 2.47 -17.81
CA ASP A 10 -34.75 1.92 -16.70
C ASP A 10 -34.12 2.36 -15.37
N ILE A 11 -34.88 3.12 -14.58
CA ILE A 11 -34.44 3.67 -13.30
C ILE A 11 -34.66 2.64 -12.17
N ARG A 12 -35.52 1.62 -12.37
CA ARG A 12 -35.88 0.62 -11.33
C ARG A 12 -34.65 -0.14 -10.79
N PRO A 13 -33.68 -0.60 -11.61
CA PRO A 13 -32.45 -1.22 -11.12
C PRO A 13 -31.60 -0.30 -10.22
N THR A 14 -31.49 0.97 -10.58
CA THR A 14 -30.76 1.97 -9.79
C THR A 14 -31.47 2.27 -8.48
N LEU A 15 -32.79 2.46 -8.53
CA LEU A 15 -33.60 2.80 -7.37
C LEU A 15 -33.65 1.66 -6.34
N LEU A 16 -33.74 0.39 -6.78
CA LEU A 16 -33.65 -0.76 -5.87
C LEU A 16 -32.27 -0.85 -5.20
N ARG A 17 -31.18 -0.64 -5.95
CA ARG A 17 -29.81 -0.63 -5.38
C ARG A 17 -29.65 0.48 -4.34
N VAL A 18 -30.15 1.69 -4.62
CA VAL A 18 -30.09 2.83 -3.68
C VAL A 18 -30.93 2.59 -2.42
N LEU A 19 -32.15 2.04 -2.54
CA LEU A 19 -32.97 1.68 -1.38
C LEU A 19 -32.29 0.60 -0.51
N THR A 20 -31.70 -0.42 -1.16
CA THR A 20 -30.97 -1.49 -0.45
C THR A 20 -29.75 -0.95 0.28
N ASP A 21 -29.00 -0.03 -0.33
CA ASP A 21 -27.82 0.55 0.30
C ASP A 21 -28.17 1.48 1.45
N LEU A 22 -29.19 2.34 1.29
CA LEU A 22 -29.71 3.21 2.35
C LEU A 22 -30.21 2.41 3.57
N TYR A 23 -30.83 1.24 3.34
CA TYR A 23 -31.22 0.32 4.40
C TYR A 23 -29.97 -0.23 5.12
N VAL A 24 -29.03 -0.84 4.37
CA VAL A 24 -27.81 -1.47 4.93
C VAL A 24 -26.84 -0.47 5.62
N GLN A 25 -26.97 0.84 5.36
CA GLN A 25 -26.20 1.88 6.06
C GLN A 25 -26.55 2.03 7.55
N SER A 26 -27.76 1.64 7.99
CA SER A 26 -28.17 1.70 9.40
C SER A 26 -28.11 0.31 10.06
N PRO A 27 -27.53 0.16 11.26
CA PRO A 27 -27.45 -1.12 11.97
C PRO A 27 -28.70 -1.46 12.80
N ALA A 28 -29.69 -0.56 12.82
CA ALA A 28 -30.98 -0.73 13.48
C ALA A 28 -32.03 0.10 12.73
N HIS A 29 -33.27 -0.43 12.66
CA HIS A 29 -34.41 0.20 12.01
C HIS A 29 -35.62 0.22 12.93
N SER A 30 -36.52 1.18 12.72
CA SER A 30 -37.90 1.08 13.21
C SER A 30 -38.71 0.09 12.36
N ASP A 31 -39.74 -0.49 12.98
CA ASP A 31 -40.72 -1.36 12.31
C ASP A 31 -41.26 -0.75 11.00
N ASP A 32 -41.55 0.56 10.98
CA ASP A 32 -42.16 1.23 9.85
C ASP A 32 -41.15 1.51 8.72
N GLU A 33 -39.89 1.80 9.03
CA GLU A 33 -38.82 1.85 8.02
C GLU A 33 -38.59 0.48 7.39
N GLN A 34 -38.59 -0.59 8.19
CA GLN A 34 -38.49 -1.96 7.69
C GLN A 34 -39.69 -2.34 6.81
N ARG A 35 -40.92 -2.05 7.23
CA ARG A 35 -42.14 -2.25 6.42
C ARG A 35 -42.06 -1.49 5.09
N HIS A 36 -41.66 -0.21 5.13
CA HIS A 36 -41.57 0.63 3.94
C HIS A 36 -40.49 0.14 2.96
N TYR A 37 -39.32 -0.25 3.46
CA TYR A 37 -38.28 -0.88 2.65
C TYR A 37 -38.77 -2.18 2.00
N VAL A 38 -39.42 -3.06 2.76
CA VAL A 38 -39.96 -4.34 2.24
C VAL A 38 -41.03 -4.09 1.17
N GLU A 39 -41.97 -3.16 1.38
CA GLU A 39 -43.02 -2.83 0.41
C GLU A 39 -42.45 -2.32 -0.93
N LEU A 40 -41.43 -1.45 -0.89
CA LEU A 40 -40.81 -0.90 -2.09
C LEU A 40 -39.87 -1.91 -2.77
N ALA A 41 -39.00 -2.56 -2.00
CA ALA A 41 -38.03 -3.52 -2.54
C ALA A 41 -38.71 -4.75 -3.15
N SER A 42 -39.73 -5.30 -2.49
CA SER A 42 -40.45 -6.48 -2.99
C SER A 42 -41.11 -6.26 -4.36
N ARG A 43 -41.69 -5.06 -4.59
CA ARG A 43 -42.29 -4.66 -5.87
C ARG A 43 -41.26 -4.38 -6.97
N LEU A 44 -40.03 -4.01 -6.60
CA LEU A 44 -38.94 -3.73 -7.54
C LEU A 44 -38.18 -5.01 -7.93
N ILE A 45 -37.97 -5.95 -7.00
CA ILE A 45 -37.29 -7.24 -7.23
C ILE A 45 -37.99 -8.06 -8.33
N ASP A 46 -39.33 -7.99 -8.40
CA ASP A 46 -40.14 -8.66 -9.42
C ASP A 46 -40.04 -7.99 -10.82
N GLN A 47 -39.38 -6.83 -10.92
CA GLN A 47 -39.36 -5.96 -12.09
C GLN A 47 -37.96 -5.67 -12.67
N VAL A 48 -36.89 -6.14 -12.01
CA VAL A 48 -35.49 -5.91 -12.42
C VAL A 48 -34.83 -7.19 -12.97
N ASP A 49 -33.72 -6.99 -13.66
CA ASP A 49 -32.88 -8.04 -14.24
C ASP A 49 -32.10 -8.86 -13.18
N ASP A 50 -31.64 -10.05 -13.58
CA ASP A 50 -30.92 -10.96 -12.68
C ASP A 50 -29.56 -10.44 -12.20
N ALA A 51 -28.85 -9.62 -12.97
CA ALA A 51 -27.59 -9.02 -12.50
C ALA A 51 -27.84 -7.98 -11.40
N THR A 52 -28.99 -7.29 -11.45
CA THR A 52 -29.48 -6.45 -10.36
C THR A 52 -29.94 -7.27 -9.16
N ARG A 53 -30.72 -8.35 -9.36
CA ARG A 53 -31.10 -9.25 -8.26
C ARG A 53 -29.89 -9.85 -7.55
N ALA A 54 -28.88 -10.29 -8.29
CA ALA A 54 -27.63 -10.82 -7.75
C ALA A 54 -26.85 -9.79 -6.92
N ALA A 55 -26.75 -8.54 -7.39
CA ALA A 55 -26.08 -7.47 -6.66
C ALA A 55 -26.79 -7.14 -5.32
N VAL A 56 -28.12 -7.07 -5.32
CA VAL A 56 -28.93 -6.84 -4.11
C VAL A 56 -28.81 -8.03 -3.15
N ARG A 57 -28.90 -9.27 -3.67
CA ARG A 57 -28.69 -10.50 -2.90
C ARG A 57 -27.31 -10.51 -2.21
N ALA A 58 -26.25 -10.15 -2.93
CA ALA A 58 -24.89 -10.11 -2.38
C ALA A 58 -24.71 -9.05 -1.28
N ARG A 59 -25.40 -7.91 -1.37
CA ARG A 59 -25.40 -6.86 -0.34
C ARG A 59 -26.11 -7.31 0.93
N LEU A 60 -27.28 -7.94 0.79
CA LEU A 60 -28.10 -8.40 1.92
C LEU A 60 -27.61 -9.69 2.57
N ALA A 61 -26.93 -10.58 1.83
CA ALA A 61 -26.32 -11.80 2.39
C ALA A 61 -25.29 -11.56 3.51
N ILE A 62 -24.79 -10.33 3.65
CA ILE A 62 -23.79 -9.91 4.64
C ILE A 62 -24.46 -9.09 5.78
N TYR A 63 -25.72 -8.67 5.61
CA TYR A 63 -26.42 -7.78 6.55
C TYR A 63 -27.33 -8.57 7.50
N PRO A 64 -27.11 -8.50 8.84
CA PRO A 64 -27.74 -9.42 9.80
C PRO A 64 -29.24 -9.15 10.04
N GLN A 65 -29.74 -7.93 9.81
CA GLN A 65 -31.17 -7.60 9.91
C GLN A 65 -31.89 -7.64 8.55
N THR A 66 -31.51 -8.54 7.65
CA THR A 66 -32.19 -8.69 6.35
C THR A 66 -33.64 -9.20 6.54
N PRO A 67 -34.67 -8.47 6.08
CA PRO A 67 -36.06 -8.88 6.28
C PRO A 67 -36.39 -10.22 5.60
N ALA A 68 -37.07 -11.11 6.32
CA ALA A 68 -37.36 -12.48 5.87
C ALA A 68 -38.10 -12.55 4.52
N GLU A 69 -39.01 -11.62 4.23
CA GLU A 69 -39.72 -11.56 2.94
C GLU A 69 -38.79 -11.27 1.76
N ILE A 70 -37.79 -10.41 1.95
CA ILE A 70 -36.79 -10.07 0.94
C ILE A 70 -35.74 -11.18 0.82
N ALA A 71 -35.36 -11.81 1.94
CA ALA A 71 -34.54 -13.01 1.94
C ALA A 71 -35.18 -14.14 1.11
N ALA A 72 -36.45 -14.44 1.37
CA ALA A 72 -37.22 -15.44 0.63
C ALA A 72 -37.34 -15.08 -0.87
N LYS A 73 -37.72 -13.85 -1.22
CA LYS A 73 -37.82 -13.38 -2.62
C LYS A 73 -36.50 -13.42 -3.38
N LEU A 74 -35.36 -13.25 -2.70
CA LEU A 74 -34.02 -13.36 -3.29
C LEU A 74 -33.41 -14.76 -3.19
N GLY A 75 -34.11 -15.73 -2.58
CA GLY A 75 -33.64 -17.10 -2.35
C GLY A 75 -32.44 -17.20 -1.40
N LEU A 76 -32.26 -16.21 -0.51
CA LEU A 76 -31.31 -16.30 0.59
C LEU A 76 -31.83 -17.35 1.59
N ALA A 77 -31.02 -18.36 1.89
CA ALA A 77 -31.29 -19.22 3.04
C ALA A 77 -31.25 -18.35 4.29
N ALA A 78 -32.33 -18.38 5.09
CA ALA A 78 -32.35 -17.66 6.36
C ALA A 78 -31.25 -18.24 7.25
N GLY A 79 -30.32 -17.38 7.69
CA GLY A 79 -29.35 -17.76 8.71
C GLY A 79 -30.09 -17.94 10.03
N GLU A 80 -30.25 -19.19 10.47
CA GLU A 80 -30.89 -19.52 11.75
C GLU A 80 -30.03 -18.96 12.90
N ILE A 81 -30.45 -17.81 13.42
CA ILE A 81 -29.91 -17.21 14.64
C ILE A 81 -31.08 -17.04 15.61
N ASP A 82 -31.34 -18.07 16.41
CA ASP A 82 -31.80 -17.85 17.79
C ASP A 82 -31.32 -18.98 18.72
N ALA A 83 -31.48 -18.75 20.02
CA ALA A 83 -30.74 -19.35 21.11
C ALA A 83 -30.95 -20.86 21.33
N GLN A 84 -29.86 -21.51 21.75
CA GLN A 84 -29.90 -22.28 23.00
C GLN A 84 -28.78 -21.84 23.95
N VAL A 85 -29.16 -21.09 24.99
CA VAL A 85 -28.31 -20.85 26.17
C VAL A 85 -28.60 -21.94 27.20
N SER A 86 -27.59 -22.74 27.58
CA SER A 86 -27.60 -23.53 28.82
C SER A 86 -26.17 -23.98 29.20
N PRO A 87 -25.60 -23.47 30.29
CA PRO A 87 -24.52 -24.14 31.03
C PRO A 87 -25.13 -25.19 32.02
N PRO A 88 -24.36 -25.98 32.81
CA PRO A 88 -22.90 -25.96 32.99
C PRO A 88 -22.20 -27.36 32.96
N THR A 89 -20.88 -27.33 33.16
CA THR A 89 -20.04 -28.42 33.72
C THR A 89 -19.81 -29.70 32.88
N SER A 90 -18.64 -29.81 32.25
CA SER A 90 -17.54 -30.71 32.69
C SER A 90 -16.45 -30.86 31.63
N GLY A 91 -15.20 -31.12 32.06
CA GLY A 91 -14.17 -31.71 31.20
C GLY A 91 -13.36 -30.75 30.33
N VAL A 92 -12.41 -30.04 30.93
CA VAL A 92 -11.11 -29.85 30.25
C VAL A 92 -10.45 -31.23 30.20
N PRO A 93 -9.90 -31.64 29.06
CA PRO A 93 -8.46 -31.46 28.88
C PRO A 93 -8.16 -30.51 27.71
N ALA A 94 -7.01 -29.86 27.79
CA ALA A 94 -6.50 -29.09 26.66
C ALA A 94 -5.99 -30.06 25.58
N ASP A 95 -6.40 -29.85 24.34
CA ASP A 95 -5.60 -30.27 23.20
C ASP A 95 -5.39 -29.09 22.24
N THR A 96 -4.38 -29.27 21.42
CA THR A 96 -3.57 -28.33 20.66
C THR A 96 -4.41 -27.49 19.68
N PRO A 97 -4.12 -26.18 19.52
CA PRO A 97 -4.70 -25.39 18.43
C PRO A 97 -4.24 -25.95 17.08
N GLU A 98 -5.12 -26.68 16.39
CA GLU A 98 -4.82 -27.20 15.05
C GLU A 98 -4.62 -26.03 14.08
N ALA A 99 -3.40 -25.88 13.59
CA ALA A 99 -3.01 -24.73 12.80
C ALA A 99 -3.67 -24.77 11.42
N ALA A 100 -4.45 -23.74 11.09
CA ALA A 100 -4.91 -23.50 9.73
C ALA A 100 -3.72 -23.58 8.75
N PRO A 101 -3.87 -24.23 7.59
CA PRO A 101 -2.76 -24.66 6.76
C PRO A 101 -1.84 -23.49 6.41
N ALA A 102 -0.60 -23.58 6.85
CA ALA A 102 0.37 -22.50 6.75
C ALA A 102 0.58 -22.12 5.27
N SER A 103 0.16 -20.89 4.91
CA SER A 103 0.51 -20.32 3.61
C SER A 103 2.03 -20.40 3.41
N PRO A 104 2.53 -20.78 2.21
CA PRO A 104 3.95 -20.97 1.99
C PRO A 104 4.73 -19.69 2.37
N PRO A 105 5.96 -19.83 2.93
CA PRO A 105 6.70 -18.72 3.49
C PRO A 105 7.02 -17.67 2.43
N ARG A 106 6.21 -16.60 2.41
CA ARG A 106 6.36 -15.48 1.49
C ARG A 106 7.72 -14.79 1.72
N PRO A 107 8.56 -14.66 0.68
CA PRO A 107 9.90 -14.10 0.84
C PRO A 107 9.84 -12.62 1.28
N PRO A 108 10.84 -12.15 2.05
CA PRO A 108 11.08 -10.72 2.18
C PRO A 108 11.46 -10.13 0.82
N MET A 109 11.12 -8.86 0.61
CA MET A 109 11.44 -8.10 -0.60
C MET A 109 12.93 -7.75 -0.59
N LEU A 110 13.68 -8.03 -1.67
CA LEU A 110 15.11 -7.70 -1.74
C LEU A 110 15.29 -6.18 -1.93
N PRO A 111 16.40 -5.57 -1.47
CA PRO A 111 16.65 -4.13 -1.62
C PRO A 111 16.55 -3.62 -3.06
N ASP A 112 16.94 -4.43 -4.05
CA ASP A 112 16.87 -4.08 -5.46
C ASP A 112 15.43 -4.12 -6.01
N ASP A 113 14.63 -5.13 -5.61
CA ASP A 113 13.20 -5.20 -5.93
C ASP A 113 12.43 -4.02 -5.32
N VAL A 114 12.80 -3.66 -4.10
CA VAL A 114 12.28 -2.51 -3.33
C VAL A 114 12.48 -1.20 -4.08
N ALA A 115 13.72 -0.90 -4.51
CA ALA A 115 14.02 0.29 -5.30
C ALA A 115 13.27 0.25 -6.65
N ARG A 116 13.36 -0.87 -7.37
CA ARG A 116 12.74 -1.02 -8.71
C ARG A 116 11.23 -0.87 -8.69
N ILE A 117 10.53 -1.38 -7.68
CA ILE A 117 9.06 -1.22 -7.55
C ILE A 117 8.69 0.22 -7.21
N SER A 118 9.48 0.90 -6.38
CA SER A 118 9.29 2.33 -6.09
C SER A 118 9.46 3.18 -7.36
N ASP A 119 10.57 3.02 -8.07
CA ASP A 119 10.88 3.81 -9.26
C ASP A 119 9.89 3.54 -10.41
N LEU A 120 9.53 2.27 -10.64
CA LEU A 120 8.52 1.89 -11.63
C LEU A 120 7.15 2.53 -11.34
N PHE A 121 6.73 2.58 -10.06
CA PHE A 121 5.43 3.15 -9.69
C PHE A 121 5.38 4.67 -9.85
N PHE A 122 6.43 5.40 -9.45
CA PHE A 122 6.46 6.86 -9.62
C PHE A 122 6.66 7.28 -11.08
N ALA A 123 7.36 6.49 -11.89
CA ALA A 123 7.54 6.75 -13.33
C ALA A 123 6.34 6.35 -14.20
N ALA A 124 5.43 5.51 -13.69
CA ALA A 124 4.22 5.08 -14.40
C ALA A 124 3.13 6.17 -14.40
N ASP A 125 2.30 6.16 -15.45
CA ASP A 125 1.08 6.97 -15.54
C ASP A 125 -0.06 6.37 -14.70
N ALA A 126 -1.21 7.05 -14.64
CA ALA A 126 -2.37 6.58 -13.88
C ALA A 126 -2.85 5.17 -14.30
N ARG A 127 -2.65 4.77 -15.56
CA ARG A 127 -2.96 3.40 -16.01
C ARG A 127 -1.91 2.40 -15.53
N GLY A 128 -0.62 2.65 -15.78
CA GLY A 128 0.47 1.76 -15.34
C GLY A 128 0.50 1.58 -13.82
N ARG A 129 0.18 2.63 -13.06
CA ARG A 129 0.01 2.58 -11.60
C ARG A 129 -1.10 1.61 -11.18
N ALA A 130 -2.24 1.60 -11.87
CA ALA A 130 -3.31 0.64 -11.61
C ALA A 130 -2.88 -0.80 -11.93
N GLU A 131 -2.25 -1.02 -13.09
CA GLU A 131 -1.73 -2.34 -13.49
C GLU A 131 -0.67 -2.87 -12.49
N ILE A 132 0.15 -1.99 -11.90
CA ILE A 132 1.08 -2.32 -10.80
C ILE A 132 0.33 -2.66 -9.50
N ILE A 133 -0.65 -1.85 -9.09
CA ILE A 133 -1.44 -2.06 -7.85
C ILE A 133 -2.16 -3.42 -7.88
N ASP A 134 -2.76 -3.77 -9.02
CA ASP A 134 -3.46 -5.04 -9.22
C ASP A 134 -2.48 -6.22 -9.22
N GLY A 135 -1.36 -6.14 -9.96
CA GLY A 135 -0.32 -7.17 -9.95
C GLY A 135 0.33 -7.41 -8.57
N LEU A 136 0.43 -6.36 -7.73
CA LEU A 136 0.91 -6.48 -6.34
C LEU A 136 -0.07 -7.20 -5.40
N ALA A 137 -1.35 -7.34 -5.77
CA ALA A 137 -2.32 -8.08 -4.94
C ALA A 137 -2.00 -9.59 -4.94
N GLU A 138 -1.74 -10.14 -6.12
CA GLU A 138 -1.46 -11.56 -6.34
C GLU A 138 -0.01 -11.95 -6.02
N CYS A 139 0.92 -10.98 -6.13
CA CYS A 139 2.36 -11.18 -5.93
C CYS A 139 2.71 -11.90 -4.62
N SER A 140 3.73 -12.75 -4.63
CA SER A 140 4.16 -13.55 -3.47
C SER A 140 4.86 -12.74 -2.35
N LEU A 141 5.10 -11.45 -2.53
CA LEU A 141 5.82 -10.59 -1.58
C LEU A 141 5.14 -10.47 -0.21
N ARG A 142 5.95 -10.30 0.84
CA ARG A 142 5.51 -9.99 2.20
C ARG A 142 5.15 -8.49 2.30
N PRO A 143 3.90 -8.13 2.69
CA PRO A 143 3.51 -6.73 2.91
C PRO A 143 4.19 -6.14 4.15
N SER A 144 4.25 -4.81 4.23
CA SER A 144 4.61 -4.07 5.45
C SER A 144 3.74 -4.52 6.64
N PRO A 145 4.30 -4.64 7.86
CA PRO A 145 3.51 -4.87 9.06
C PRO A 145 2.48 -3.74 9.25
N ALA A 146 1.32 -4.10 9.81
CA ALA A 146 0.28 -3.14 10.14
C ALA A 146 0.75 -2.19 11.25
N VAL A 147 0.36 -0.92 11.15
CA VAL A 147 0.58 0.09 12.20
C VAL A 147 -0.41 -0.19 13.35
N PRO A 148 -0.02 -0.08 14.64
CA PRO A 148 -0.93 -0.31 15.76
C PRO A 148 -2.16 0.60 15.72
N ALA A 149 -3.34 0.06 16.07
CA ALA A 149 -4.63 0.74 15.91
C ALA A 149 -4.68 2.13 16.59
N GLU A 150 -4.16 2.27 17.80
CA GLU A 150 -4.11 3.56 18.52
C GLU A 150 -3.06 4.55 17.97
N ARG A 151 -2.17 4.12 17.06
CA ARG A 151 -1.34 5.05 16.26
C ARG A 151 -2.07 5.43 14.98
N VAL A 152 -2.70 4.46 14.29
CA VAL A 152 -3.55 4.71 13.11
C VAL A 152 -4.67 5.71 13.40
N LYS A 153 -5.41 5.52 14.50
CA LYS A 153 -6.55 6.37 14.88
C LYS A 153 -6.15 7.82 15.10
N ARG A 154 -5.03 8.06 15.80
CA ARG A 154 -4.48 9.40 16.03
C ARG A 154 -3.94 10.02 14.74
N ALA A 155 -3.21 9.25 13.92
CA ALA A 155 -2.73 9.70 12.62
C ALA A 155 -3.88 10.15 11.72
N ILE A 156 -4.96 9.36 11.62
CA ILE A 156 -6.15 9.73 10.86
C ILE A 156 -6.75 11.05 11.36
N GLN A 157 -6.88 11.24 12.67
CA GLN A 157 -7.41 12.49 13.26
C GLN A 157 -6.53 13.72 12.95
N ILE A 158 -5.20 13.56 13.00
CA ILE A 158 -4.25 14.64 12.70
C ILE A 158 -4.23 14.95 11.20
N LEU A 159 -4.25 13.93 10.33
CA LEU A 159 -4.33 14.07 8.88
C LEU A 159 -5.66 14.71 8.43
N GLU A 160 -6.79 14.37 9.05
CA GLU A 160 -8.08 15.03 8.80
C GLU A 160 -8.03 16.51 9.19
N MET A 161 -7.48 16.84 10.36
CA MET A 161 -7.35 18.22 10.83
C MET A 161 -6.41 19.05 9.94
N ALA A 162 -5.24 18.51 9.60
CA ALA A 162 -4.27 19.17 8.73
C ALA A 162 -4.84 19.42 7.33
N ALA A 163 -5.52 18.44 6.73
CA ALA A 163 -6.19 18.61 5.44
C ALA A 163 -7.29 19.69 5.51
N PHE A 164 -8.14 19.68 6.55
CA PHE A 164 -9.19 20.71 6.73
C PHE A 164 -8.61 22.11 6.96
N SER A 165 -7.44 22.23 7.58
CA SER A 165 -6.70 23.48 7.75
C SER A 165 -5.86 23.90 6.53
N ALA A 166 -5.85 23.10 5.45
CA ALA A 166 -4.94 23.23 4.30
C ALA A 166 -3.44 23.24 4.67
N ASP A 167 -3.08 22.63 5.81
CA ASP A 167 -1.72 22.54 6.33
C ASP A 167 -1.01 21.32 5.72
N ALA A 168 -0.47 21.52 4.52
CA ALA A 168 0.24 20.48 3.78
C ALA A 168 1.53 20.02 4.47
N ASP A 169 2.21 20.90 5.23
CA ASP A 169 3.47 20.58 5.90
C ASP A 169 3.24 19.66 7.11
N ASN A 170 2.25 19.97 7.95
CA ASN A 170 1.86 19.08 9.05
C ASN A 170 1.22 17.78 8.53
N PHE A 171 0.49 17.83 7.41
CA PHE A 171 -0.02 16.62 6.75
C PHE A 171 1.12 15.72 6.25
N MET A 172 2.15 16.29 5.62
CA MET A 172 3.35 15.53 5.22
C MET A 172 4.10 14.97 6.43
N LEU A 173 4.24 15.74 7.51
CA LEU A 173 4.92 15.30 8.72
C LEU A 173 4.23 14.09 9.36
N GLU A 174 2.92 14.17 9.63
CA GLU A 174 2.16 13.05 10.22
C GLU A 174 2.09 11.85 9.25
N LEU A 175 1.92 12.06 7.94
CA LEU A 175 1.92 10.93 6.99
C LEU A 175 3.27 10.22 6.98
N GLY A 176 4.36 11.00 7.04
CA GLY A 176 5.73 10.51 7.16
C GLY A 176 5.93 9.68 8.41
N ASP A 177 5.54 10.19 9.58
CA ASP A 177 5.70 9.50 10.86
C ASP A 177 4.74 8.30 11.03
N ALA A 178 3.48 8.42 10.61
CA ALA A 178 2.51 7.33 10.69
C ALA A 178 2.90 6.13 9.82
N LEU A 179 3.43 6.39 8.62
CA LEU A 179 3.88 5.36 7.69
C LEU A 179 5.38 5.10 7.72
N VAL A 180 6.16 5.77 8.57
CA VAL A 180 7.63 5.69 8.66
C VAL A 180 8.30 5.87 7.28
N LEU A 181 7.81 6.85 6.51
CA LEU A 181 8.28 7.14 5.15
C LEU A 181 9.40 8.19 5.17
N PRO A 182 10.44 8.04 4.32
CA PRO A 182 11.47 9.06 4.15
C PRO A 182 10.85 10.35 3.58
N GLU A 183 11.22 11.51 4.14
CA GLU A 183 10.71 12.85 3.79
C GLU A 183 10.54 13.07 2.28
N ARG A 184 11.57 12.79 1.46
CA ARG A 184 11.51 12.87 -0.01
C ARG A 184 10.37 12.05 -0.60
N ILE A 185 10.17 10.82 -0.13
CA ILE A 185 9.10 9.94 -0.64
C ILE A 185 7.74 10.43 -0.15
N THR A 186 7.64 10.90 1.10
CA THR A 186 6.40 11.49 1.63
C THR A 186 5.97 12.72 0.82
N ALA A 187 6.91 13.62 0.51
CA ALA A 187 6.67 14.76 -0.36
C ALA A 187 6.27 14.34 -1.78
N GLN A 188 6.90 13.30 -2.35
CA GLN A 188 6.48 12.72 -3.64
C GLN A 188 5.09 12.03 -3.58
N VAL A 189 4.67 11.51 -2.43
CA VAL A 189 3.37 10.86 -2.26
C VAL A 189 2.23 11.88 -2.13
N VAL A 190 2.46 12.99 -1.42
CA VAL A 190 1.45 14.03 -1.18
C VAL A 190 1.31 14.99 -2.37
N ASN A 191 2.43 15.37 -3.00
CA ASN A 191 2.44 16.34 -4.12
C ASN A 191 2.32 15.66 -5.50
N ASP A 192 1.89 14.40 -5.58
CA ASP A 192 1.67 13.73 -6.86
C ASP A 192 0.36 14.22 -7.53
N PRO A 193 0.40 14.71 -8.78
CA PRO A 193 -0.77 15.28 -9.46
C PRO A 193 -1.80 14.23 -9.90
N GLY A 194 -1.45 12.94 -9.90
CA GLY A 194 -2.38 11.85 -10.10
C GLY A 194 -3.17 11.50 -8.84
N GLY A 195 -2.53 11.60 -7.67
CA GLY A 195 -3.13 11.31 -6.36
C GLY A 195 -3.24 9.81 -6.03
N GLU A 196 -2.89 8.91 -6.95
CA GLU A 196 -2.85 7.47 -6.66
C GLU A 196 -1.83 7.08 -5.58
N PRO A 197 -0.64 7.72 -5.44
CA PRO A 197 0.28 7.43 -4.34
C PRO A 197 -0.33 7.76 -2.97
N LEU A 198 -1.01 8.91 -2.86
CA LEU A 198 -1.72 9.31 -1.65
C LEU A 198 -2.86 8.33 -1.32
N ALA A 199 -3.62 7.90 -2.34
CA ALA A 199 -4.65 6.86 -2.19
C ALA A 199 -4.07 5.54 -1.63
N CYS A 200 -2.91 5.10 -2.15
CA CYS A 200 -2.20 3.93 -1.62
C CYS A 200 -1.76 4.12 -0.16
N ALA A 201 -1.18 5.28 0.18
CA ALA A 201 -0.70 5.60 1.51
C ALA A 201 -1.82 5.56 2.56
N LEU A 202 -2.92 6.25 2.26
CA LEU A 202 -4.08 6.34 3.15
C LEU A 202 -4.82 4.98 3.26
N LYS A 203 -4.87 4.17 2.19
CA LYS A 203 -5.41 2.80 2.25
C LYS A 203 -4.50 1.86 3.08
N ALA A 204 -3.18 2.06 3.09
CA ALA A 204 -2.26 1.27 3.90
C ALA A 204 -2.49 1.45 5.41
N LEU A 205 -2.82 2.68 5.83
CA LEU A 205 -3.27 3.02 7.19
C LEU A 205 -4.61 2.36 7.55
N GLY A 206 -5.45 2.01 6.56
CA GLY A 206 -6.80 1.49 6.79
C GLY A 206 -7.84 2.58 7.02
N MET A 207 -7.61 3.77 6.48
CA MET A 207 -8.52 4.92 6.54
C MET A 207 -9.87 4.62 5.84
N ALA A 208 -10.94 5.25 6.31
CA ALA A 208 -12.28 5.09 5.73
C ALA A 208 -12.41 5.87 4.40
N ALA A 209 -13.31 5.41 3.52
CA ALA A 209 -13.47 6.00 2.19
C ALA A 209 -14.05 7.42 2.22
N ASP A 210 -14.89 7.74 3.20
CA ASP A 210 -15.41 9.09 3.44
C ASP A 210 -14.31 10.02 3.98
N THR A 211 -13.46 9.57 4.92
CA THR A 211 -12.26 10.31 5.35
C THR A 211 -11.37 10.62 4.16
N PHE A 212 -11.07 9.60 3.33
CA PHE A 212 -10.24 9.78 2.15
C PHE A 212 -10.82 10.83 1.19
N GLN A 213 -12.13 10.79 0.91
CA GLN A 213 -12.81 11.79 0.08
C GLN A 213 -12.77 13.19 0.71
N ARG A 214 -12.96 13.32 2.03
CA ARG A 214 -12.82 14.60 2.75
C ARG A 214 -11.41 15.16 2.64
N ILE A 215 -10.38 14.32 2.80
CA ILE A 215 -8.97 14.74 2.63
C ILE A 215 -8.67 15.16 1.18
N LEU A 216 -9.14 14.42 0.17
CA LEU A 216 -8.95 14.81 -1.25
C LEU A 216 -9.53 16.19 -1.57
N LEU A 217 -10.65 16.57 -0.96
CA LEU A 217 -11.34 17.82 -1.23
C LEU A 217 -10.66 19.04 -0.59
N PHE A 218 -10.01 18.88 0.57
CA PHE A 218 -9.43 20.00 1.32
C PHE A 218 -7.89 20.09 1.21
N LEU A 219 -7.17 18.98 1.03
CA LEU A 219 -5.70 18.98 1.04
C LEU A 219 -5.08 19.58 -0.22
N ASN A 220 -5.63 19.32 -1.40
CA ASN A 220 -5.12 19.83 -2.68
C ASN A 220 -6.26 20.47 -3.50
N PRO A 221 -6.28 21.82 -3.63
CA PRO A 221 -7.31 22.53 -4.40
C PRO A 221 -7.42 22.13 -5.88
N GLU A 222 -6.35 21.69 -6.53
CA GLU A 222 -6.40 21.23 -7.94
C GLU A 222 -7.15 19.90 -8.07
N ILE A 223 -6.98 18.99 -7.09
CA ILE A 223 -7.73 17.74 -7.02
C ILE A 223 -9.18 18.03 -6.62
N GLY A 224 -9.39 18.80 -5.56
CA GLY A 224 -10.72 19.11 -5.01
C GLY A 224 -11.63 19.88 -5.98
N SER A 225 -11.08 20.74 -6.85
CA SER A 225 -11.84 21.44 -7.89
C SER A 225 -12.18 20.57 -9.11
N SER A 226 -11.46 19.46 -9.33
CA SER A 226 -11.72 18.53 -10.44
C SER A 226 -12.63 17.38 -10.00
N VAL A 227 -13.94 17.56 -10.21
CA VAL A 227 -14.97 16.52 -9.99
C VAL A 227 -14.58 15.18 -10.65
N THR A 228 -14.03 15.21 -11.86
CA THR A 228 -13.55 14.01 -12.57
C THR A 228 -12.38 13.32 -11.86
N THR A 229 -11.44 14.09 -11.30
CA THR A 229 -10.31 13.53 -10.54
C THR A 229 -10.78 12.94 -9.22
N VAL A 230 -11.67 13.61 -8.49
CA VAL A 230 -12.25 13.09 -7.23
C VAL A 230 -13.01 11.78 -7.47
N TYR A 231 -13.87 11.70 -8.50
CA TYR A 231 -14.58 10.46 -8.86
C TYR A 231 -13.65 9.35 -9.40
N ARG A 232 -12.51 9.69 -10.03
CA ARG A 232 -11.49 8.71 -10.41
C ARG A 232 -10.83 8.12 -9.17
N LEU A 233 -10.41 8.97 -8.24
CA LEU A 233 -9.66 8.57 -7.05
C LEU A 233 -10.52 7.83 -6.02
N SER A 234 -11.79 8.21 -5.81
CA SER A 234 -12.69 7.42 -4.95
C SER A 234 -12.90 6.01 -5.50
N ARG A 235 -13.26 5.88 -6.79
CA ARG A 235 -13.42 4.59 -7.47
C ARG A 235 -12.13 3.77 -7.57
N LEU A 236 -10.96 4.39 -7.45
CA LEU A 236 -9.68 3.69 -7.29
C LEU A 236 -9.53 3.21 -5.85
N TYR A 237 -9.70 4.10 -4.87
CA TYR A 237 -9.58 3.82 -3.45
C TYR A 237 -10.50 2.70 -2.98
N ASP A 238 -11.76 2.68 -3.41
CA ASP A 238 -12.74 1.66 -3.04
C ASP A 238 -12.30 0.25 -3.46
N ARG A 239 -11.73 0.13 -4.66
CA ARG A 239 -11.22 -1.14 -5.23
C ARG A 239 -9.81 -1.49 -4.75
N LEU A 240 -9.06 -0.53 -4.22
CA LEU A 240 -7.63 -0.70 -3.92
C LEU A 240 -7.43 -1.71 -2.78
N ASN A 241 -6.69 -2.78 -3.06
CA ASN A 241 -6.44 -3.84 -2.09
C ASN A 241 -5.48 -3.35 -0.98
N PRO A 242 -5.85 -3.41 0.32
CA PRO A 242 -4.96 -3.03 1.43
C PRO A 242 -3.64 -3.84 1.47
N ARG A 243 -3.60 -5.02 0.84
CA ARG A 243 -2.38 -5.81 0.62
C ARG A 243 -1.40 -5.07 -0.30
N SER A 244 -1.84 -4.66 -1.49
CA SER A 244 -1.00 -3.94 -2.48
C SER A 244 -0.48 -2.63 -1.89
N ALA A 245 -1.35 -1.86 -1.21
CA ALA A 245 -0.98 -0.66 -0.48
C ALA A 245 0.19 -0.91 0.50
N ARG A 246 0.11 -1.96 1.33
CA ARG A 246 1.16 -2.29 2.30
C ARG A 246 2.43 -2.86 1.66
N ILE A 247 2.38 -3.37 0.43
CA ILE A 247 3.59 -3.74 -0.33
C ILE A 247 4.25 -2.48 -0.92
N LEU A 248 3.48 -1.52 -1.43
CA LEU A 248 4.01 -0.21 -1.85
C LEU A 248 4.66 0.55 -0.69
N ILE A 249 4.05 0.56 0.51
CA ILE A 249 4.72 1.13 1.70
C ILE A 249 6.03 0.42 2.06
N ALA A 250 6.12 -0.91 1.88
CA ALA A 250 7.38 -1.62 2.07
C ALA A 250 8.45 -1.20 1.03
N ALA A 251 8.05 -1.03 -0.23
CA ALA A 251 8.92 -0.51 -1.29
C ALA A 251 9.42 0.91 -0.96
N TRP A 252 8.53 1.83 -0.62
CA TRP A 252 8.85 3.24 -0.35
C TRP A 252 9.72 3.44 0.90
N ARG A 253 9.49 2.67 1.97
CA ARG A 253 10.38 2.62 3.15
C ARG A 253 11.79 2.18 2.79
N GLY A 254 11.89 1.10 2.01
CA GLY A 254 13.17 0.50 1.69
C GLY A 254 13.94 1.21 0.57
N ALA A 255 13.28 1.94 -0.33
CA ALA A 255 13.92 2.58 -1.48
C ALA A 255 14.98 3.61 -1.06
N ALA A 256 14.74 4.37 0.02
CA ALA A 256 15.74 5.28 0.58
C ALA A 256 16.87 4.57 1.36
N LEU A 257 16.67 3.30 1.75
CA LEU A 257 17.72 2.46 2.36
C LEU A 257 18.59 1.75 1.29
N ALA A 258 17.98 1.41 0.16
CA ALA A 258 18.59 0.79 -1.01
C ALA A 258 19.29 1.81 -1.94
N ALA A 259 18.87 3.08 -1.92
CA ALA A 259 19.56 4.18 -2.58
C ALA A 259 21.06 4.12 -2.26
N PRO A 260 21.96 4.16 -3.27
CA PRO A 260 23.34 3.77 -3.09
C PRO A 260 24.04 4.72 -2.13
N ARG A 261 24.38 4.21 -0.94
CA ARG A 261 25.33 4.84 -0.01
C ARG A 261 26.67 4.97 -0.71
N GLY A 262 26.86 6.10 -1.41
CA GLY A 262 28.08 6.42 -2.15
C GLY A 262 29.30 6.16 -1.28
N LYS A 263 30.19 5.29 -1.74
CA LYS A 263 31.18 4.51 -0.95
C LYS A 263 31.86 5.34 0.14
N HIS A 264 31.23 5.39 1.32
CA HIS A 264 31.57 6.34 2.37
C HIS A 264 32.75 5.82 3.21
N ARG A 265 33.92 5.73 2.57
CA ARG A 265 35.19 5.35 3.20
C ARG A 265 35.51 6.40 4.28
N PRO A 266 35.45 6.07 5.58
CA PRO A 266 35.79 7.03 6.61
C PRO A 266 37.29 7.36 6.49
N LEU A 267 37.61 8.63 6.29
CA LEU A 267 39.00 9.09 6.19
C LEU A 267 39.63 9.26 7.58
N LEU A 268 39.60 8.19 8.38
CA LEU A 268 40.37 8.12 9.62
C LEU A 268 41.85 7.95 9.26
N HIS A 269 42.55 9.06 9.31
CA HIS A 269 43.99 9.19 9.12
C HIS A 269 44.74 8.65 10.36
N ASP A 270 45.58 7.63 10.15
CA ASP A 270 46.50 7.06 11.16
C ASP A 270 47.87 6.76 10.53
N ASP A 271 48.44 7.78 9.87
CA ASP A 271 49.75 7.68 9.17
C ASP A 271 50.95 7.69 10.13
N GLU A 272 50.75 8.04 11.41
CA GLU A 272 51.82 8.21 12.42
C GLU A 272 52.46 6.87 12.86
N ARG A 273 51.70 5.76 12.86
CA ARG A 273 52.12 4.52 13.54
C ARG A 273 53.15 3.65 12.81
N HIS A 274 53.55 3.99 11.59
CA HIS A 274 54.43 3.14 10.75
C HIS A 274 55.86 3.67 10.51
N ARG A 275 56.25 4.84 11.05
CA ARG A 275 57.64 5.36 10.88
C ARG A 275 58.57 5.16 12.08
N ALA A 276 58.08 4.67 13.22
CA ALA A 276 58.82 4.67 14.48
C ALA A 276 59.36 3.29 14.92
N ARG A 277 60.22 2.63 14.11
CA ARG A 277 61.07 1.53 14.62
C ARG A 277 62.37 1.29 13.84
N GLY A 278 63.49 1.44 14.54
CA GLY A 278 64.56 0.43 14.49
C GLY A 278 65.60 0.53 13.36
N ASN A 279 66.33 1.65 13.34
CA ASN A 279 67.61 1.86 12.67
C ASN A 279 68.67 0.72 12.82
N THR A 280 69.72 0.78 11.98
CA THR A 280 71.04 0.09 12.03
C THR A 280 71.21 -1.33 11.44
N SER A 281 72.02 -1.44 10.36
CA SER A 281 73.23 -2.29 10.29
C SER A 281 73.96 -2.20 8.93
N LYS A 282 75.27 -1.93 8.98
CA LYS A 282 76.31 -2.05 7.92
C LYS A 282 77.64 -2.26 8.69
N PRO A 283 78.74 -2.80 8.12
CA PRO A 283 78.98 -3.31 6.75
C PRO A 283 79.62 -4.73 6.72
N ALA A 284 80.07 -5.23 5.55
CA ALA A 284 81.45 -5.74 5.32
C ALA A 284 81.67 -6.49 3.97
N ALA A 285 82.90 -6.33 3.47
CA ALA A 285 83.69 -7.03 2.44
C ALA A 285 83.24 -8.37 1.77
N ASP A 286 83.24 -8.35 0.43
CA ASP A 286 84.20 -9.03 -0.48
C ASP A 286 84.46 -10.57 -0.41
N PHE A 287 84.21 -11.30 -1.51
CA PHE A 287 85.27 -11.94 -2.33
C PHE A 287 84.78 -12.67 -3.62
N GLN A 288 85.74 -12.96 -4.50
CA GLN A 288 85.80 -14.03 -5.53
C GLN A 288 85.13 -13.85 -6.93
N ARG A 289 85.99 -13.62 -7.95
CA ARG A 289 85.83 -14.02 -9.37
C ARG A 289 86.63 -15.32 -9.66
N PRO A 290 86.36 -16.05 -10.75
CA PRO A 290 87.07 -15.88 -12.05
C PRO A 290 86.09 -15.55 -13.22
N ALA A 291 86.42 -14.86 -14.33
CA ALA A 291 87.50 -14.94 -15.34
C ALA A 291 87.28 -16.07 -16.38
N THR A 292 87.56 -15.93 -17.70
CA THR A 292 88.07 -14.79 -18.53
C THR A 292 87.00 -14.50 -19.63
N ILE A 293 87.11 -14.10 -20.93
CA ILE A 293 88.08 -13.72 -22.01
C ILE A 293 87.28 -12.66 -22.86
N ALA A 294 87.70 -11.49 -23.36
CA ALA A 294 88.95 -10.81 -23.74
C ALA A 294 89.28 -10.78 -25.27
N ASN A 295 88.86 -9.74 -25.99
CA ASN A 295 89.66 -9.08 -27.03
C ASN A 295 89.16 -7.66 -27.39
N THR A 296 89.96 -6.84 -28.10
CA THR A 296 89.89 -5.35 -28.01
C THR A 296 89.92 -4.62 -29.41
N PRO A 297 90.36 -3.35 -29.65
CA PRO A 297 89.66 -2.34 -30.50
C PRO A 297 90.51 -1.93 -31.77
N PRO A 298 90.54 -0.69 -32.37
CA PRO A 298 89.79 0.59 -32.19
C PRO A 298 89.47 1.48 -33.45
N LYS A 299 88.85 2.67 -33.20
CA LYS A 299 88.93 3.98 -33.95
C LYS A 299 88.23 4.07 -35.35
N ALA A 300 87.76 5.23 -35.88
CA ALA A 300 87.64 6.63 -35.40
C ALA A 300 86.72 7.52 -36.32
N SER A 301 86.35 8.73 -35.82
CA SER A 301 86.09 10.02 -36.54
C SER A 301 84.91 10.22 -37.54
N GLY A 302 84.45 11.50 -37.63
CA GLY A 302 83.47 12.05 -38.60
C GLY A 302 82.10 12.39 -37.95
N ILE A 303 81.56 13.61 -37.82
CA ILE A 303 81.63 14.95 -38.48
C ILE A 303 80.66 15.14 -39.67
N GLY A 304 79.80 16.17 -39.58
CA GLY A 304 79.00 16.77 -40.67
C GLY A 304 77.56 16.22 -40.79
N GLU A 305 76.52 17.03 -40.95
CA GLU A 305 76.36 18.50 -40.82
C GLU A 305 75.01 18.80 -40.14
#